data_AF-A0A6P0TQQ4-F1
#
_entry.id   AF-A0A6P0TQQ4-F1
#
_cell.length_a   1.000
_cell.length_b   1.000
_cell.length_c   1.000
_cell.angle_alpha   90.00
_cell.angle_beta   90.00
_cell.angle_gamma   90.00
#
_symmetry.space_group_name_H-M   'P 1'
#
loop_
_entity.id
_entity.type
_entity.pdbx_description
1 polymer ?
#
loop_
_entity_poly.entity_id
_entity_poly.type
_entity_poly.pdbx_seq_one_letter_code
_entity_poly.pdbx_strand_id
1 'polypeptide(L)'
;MDCTIFYSWQSDLPNPTNRGFIGDALNKTIKNIRKDDSIKVELVLDRDTQNVGGAPNIVKTIFKKIEQAEIFVCDISIINKDGNSRLTPNPNVLIELGYAMKTLGEGGQIYYGYEYCFWYSRKTTI
;
A
#
# COMPACT_ATOMS: atom_id res chain seq x y z
N MET A 1 -4.56 8.13 18.70
CA MET A 1 -5.46 7.39 17.79
C MET A 1 -4.56 6.94 16.67
N ASP A 2 -4.47 5.64 16.48
CA ASP A 2 -3.49 5.05 15.58
C ASP A 2 -4.09 5.01 14.19
N CYS A 3 -3.32 5.41 13.19
CA CYS A 3 -3.71 5.39 11.78
C CYS A 3 -2.72 4.49 11.05
N THR A 4 -3.21 3.34 10.61
CA THR A 4 -2.49 2.28 9.95
C THR A 4 -2.47 2.52 8.44
N ILE A 5 -1.26 2.48 7.90
CA ILE A 5 -0.98 2.51 6.47
C ILE A 5 -0.64 1.07 6.04
N PHE A 6 -1.49 0.44 5.23
CA PHE A 6 -1.14 -0.82 4.59
C PHE A 6 -0.42 -0.56 3.26
N TYR A 7 0.81 -1.05 3.13
CA TYR A 7 1.60 -0.94 1.91
C TYR A 7 1.66 -2.27 1.15
N SER A 8 0.94 -2.32 0.02
CA SER A 8 0.97 -3.41 -0.96
C SER A 8 2.11 -3.21 -1.96
N TRP A 9 3.08 -4.12 -1.94
CA TRP A 9 4.32 -3.99 -2.71
C TRP A 9 4.53 -5.16 -3.67
N GLN A 10 5.42 -4.98 -4.64
CA GLN A 10 5.84 -6.02 -5.60
C GLN A 10 7.36 -6.17 -5.65
N SER A 11 7.85 -7.36 -6.02
CA SER A 11 9.28 -7.67 -6.18
C SER A 11 9.78 -7.67 -7.62
N ASP A 12 8.89 -7.51 -8.60
CA ASP A 12 9.24 -7.70 -10.02
C ASP A 12 10.09 -6.56 -10.59
N LEU A 13 10.12 -5.41 -9.90
CA LEU A 13 10.88 -4.23 -10.29
C LEU A 13 12.04 -3.92 -9.35
N PRO A 14 13.06 -3.15 -9.79
CA PRO A 14 14.24 -2.89 -8.99
C PRO A 14 13.92 -2.27 -7.62
N ASN A 15 14.44 -2.89 -6.56
CA ASN A 15 14.19 -2.44 -5.19
C ASN A 15 14.53 -0.95 -4.93
N PRO A 16 15.66 -0.39 -5.44
CA PRO A 16 16.03 1.01 -5.19
C PRO A 16 15.05 2.03 -5.77
N THR A 17 14.23 1.65 -6.76
CA THR A 17 13.32 2.54 -7.47
C THR A 17 11.85 2.29 -7.13
N ASN A 18 11.53 1.10 -6.62
CA ASN A 18 10.17 0.65 -6.35
C ASN A 18 10.00 0.35 -4.87
N ARG A 19 9.98 -0.94 -4.51
CA ARG A 19 9.67 -1.41 -3.15
C ARG A 19 10.42 -0.64 -2.06
N GLY A 20 11.74 -0.50 -2.23
CA GLY A 20 12.62 0.19 -1.31
C GLY A 20 12.36 1.70 -1.29
N PHE A 21 12.30 2.33 -2.46
CA PHE A 21 12.03 3.77 -2.58
C PHE A 21 10.71 4.19 -1.91
N ILE A 22 9.62 3.49 -2.24
CA ILE A 22 8.29 3.77 -1.69
C ILE A 22 8.26 3.49 -0.19
N GLY A 23 8.83 2.37 0.25
CA GLY A 23 8.92 2.04 1.67
C GLY A 23 9.72 3.09 2.46
N ASP A 24 10.83 3.59 1.91
CA ASP A 24 11.63 4.64 2.51
C ASP A 24 10.89 5.97 2.57
N ALA A 25 10.15 6.32 1.51
CA ALA A 25 9.31 7.51 1.49
C ALA A 25 8.23 7.45 2.58
N LEU A 26 7.51 6.34 2.72
CA LEU A 26 6.51 6.14 3.78
C LEU A 26 7.13 6.25 5.17
N ASN A 27 8.28 5.60 5.40
CA ASN A 27 8.99 5.69 6.68
C ASN A 27 9.45 7.12 7.00
N LYS A 28 9.92 7.88 5.99
CA LYS A 28 10.29 9.30 6.17
C LYS A 28 9.07 10.14 6.53
N THR A 29 7.95 9.94 5.85
CA THR A 29 6.69 10.64 6.14
C THR A 29 6.23 10.37 7.57
N ILE A 30 6.21 9.10 8.01
CA ILE A 30 5.85 8.72 9.38
C ILE A 30 6.77 9.40 10.39
N LYS A 31 8.09 9.38 10.16
CA LYS A 31 9.06 10.05 11.03
C LYS A 31 8.86 11.56 11.11
N ASN A 32 8.50 12.20 10.00
CA ASN A 32 8.27 13.64 9.97
C ASN A 32 6.98 14.01 10.71
N ILE A 33 5.91 13.25 10.53
CA ILE A 33 4.64 13.46 11.22
C ILE A 33 4.79 13.24 12.74
N ARG A 34 5.54 12.20 13.15
CA ARG A 34 5.79 11.95 14.57
C ARG A 34 6.61 13.07 15.26
N LYS A 35 7.39 13.84 14.50
CA LYS A 35 8.15 14.99 15.03
C LYS A 35 7.32 16.26 15.15
N ASP A 36 6.13 16.28 14.56
CA ASP A 36 5.24 17.44 14.59
C ASP A 36 4.27 17.29 15.76
N ASP A 37 4.58 17.95 16.88
CA ASP A 37 3.78 17.91 18.11
C ASP A 37 2.35 18.47 17.94
N SER A 38 2.06 19.15 16.82
CA SER A 38 0.71 19.60 16.49
C SER A 38 -0.19 18.47 15.99
N ILE A 39 0.39 17.37 15.49
CA ILE A 39 -0.33 16.22 14.93
C ILE A 39 -0.45 15.12 16.00
N LYS A 40 -1.67 14.83 16.43
CA LYS A 40 -1.96 13.83 17.49
C LYS A 40 -2.27 12.42 16.95
N VAL A 41 -1.80 12.12 15.75
CA VAL A 41 -2.04 10.84 15.06
C VAL A 41 -0.74 10.06 15.02
N GLU A 42 -0.80 8.83 15.51
CA GLU A 42 0.33 7.91 15.42
C GLU A 42 0.19 7.08 14.14
N LEU A 43 1.15 7.20 13.23
CA LEU A 43 1.13 6.45 11.97
C LEU A 43 1.89 5.14 12.10
N VAL A 44 1.24 4.03 11.74
CA VAL A 44 1.82 2.69 11.76
C VAL A 44 1.90 2.15 10.35
N LEU A 45 3.11 1.80 9.89
CA LEU A 45 3.29 1.14 8.60
C LEU A 45 3.14 -0.37 8.76
N ASP A 46 2.27 -0.97 7.95
CA ASP A 46 2.07 -2.41 7.89
C ASP A 46 2.10 -2.91 6.43
N ARG A 47 2.41 -4.20 6.24
CA ARG A 47 2.51 -4.85 4.93
C ARG A 47 2.50 -6.37 5.05
N ASP A 48 2.22 -7.06 3.94
CA ASP A 48 2.35 -8.52 3.80
C ASP A 48 1.87 -9.30 5.04
N THR A 49 2.67 -10.24 5.57
CA THR A 49 2.39 -10.95 6.83
C THR A 49 3.26 -10.45 7.98
N GLN A 50 3.89 -9.28 7.84
CA GLN A 50 4.70 -8.67 8.89
C GLN A 50 3.89 -8.56 10.21
N ASN A 51 4.57 -8.76 11.34
CA ASN A 51 4.00 -8.71 12.69
C ASN A 51 2.95 -9.80 13.01
N VAL A 52 2.84 -10.87 12.19
CA VAL A 52 1.97 -12.02 12.46
C VAL A 52 2.82 -13.27 12.73
N GLY A 53 2.75 -13.81 13.94
CA GLY A 53 3.49 -15.01 14.35
C GLY A 53 2.87 -16.32 13.84
N GLY A 54 3.71 -17.34 13.68
CA GLY A 54 3.30 -18.69 13.28
C GLY A 54 3.24 -18.91 11.77
N ALA A 55 2.35 -19.81 11.31
CA ALA A 55 2.10 -20.10 9.90
C ALA A 55 0.70 -19.59 9.49
N PRO A 56 0.50 -18.26 9.39
CA PRO A 56 -0.81 -17.71 9.06
C PRO A 56 -1.20 -18.05 7.62
N ASN A 57 -2.51 -18.12 7.38
CA ASN A 57 -3.02 -18.14 6.02
C ASN A 57 -2.76 -16.76 5.38
N ILE A 58 -1.80 -16.70 4.47
CA ILE A 58 -1.27 -15.47 3.86
C ILE A 58 -2.40 -14.58 3.33
N VAL A 59 -3.29 -15.12 2.51
CA VAL A 59 -4.37 -14.36 1.87
C VAL A 59 -5.35 -13.79 2.91
N LYS A 60 -5.80 -14.63 3.85
CA LYS A 60 -6.72 -14.17 4.92
C LYS A 60 -6.09 -13.09 5.79
N THR A 61 -4.81 -13.23 6.10
CA THR A 61 -4.08 -12.25 6.91
C THR A 61 -3.93 -10.93 6.19
N ILE A 62 -3.53 -10.93 4.92
CA ILE A 62 -3.41 -9.70 4.11
C ILE A 62 -4.76 -8.98 4.03
N PHE A 63 -5.84 -9.68 3.69
CA PHE A 63 -7.17 -9.08 3.62
C PHE A 63 -7.65 -8.50 4.94
N LYS A 64 -7.39 -9.20 6.07
CA LYS A 64 -7.70 -8.68 7.40
C LYS A 64 -6.92 -7.39 7.70
N LYS A 65 -5.64 -7.33 7.33
CA LYS A 65 -4.79 -6.14 7.54
C LYS A 65 -5.24 -4.97 6.67
N ILE A 66 -5.68 -5.24 5.43
CA ILE A 66 -6.28 -4.22 4.55
C ILE A 66 -7.60 -3.69 5.13
N GLU A 67 -8.45 -4.55 5.68
CA GLU A 67 -9.70 -4.13 6.36
C GLU A 67 -9.46 -3.24 7.58
N GLN A 68 -8.35 -3.44 8.27
CA GLN A 68 -8.00 -2.72 9.49
C GLN A 68 -7.22 -1.42 9.23
N ALA A 69 -6.83 -1.15 7.98
CA ALA A 69 -6.08 0.05 7.62
C ALA A 69 -7.01 1.24 7.37
N GLU A 70 -6.54 2.45 7.68
CA GLU A 70 -7.19 3.70 7.26
C GLU A 70 -6.67 4.19 5.90
N ILE A 71 -5.43 3.84 5.58
CA ILE A 71 -4.73 4.24 4.36
C ILE A 71 -4.17 3.00 3.66
N PHE A 72 -4.44 2.86 2.37
CA PHE A 72 -3.85 1.82 1.52
C PHE A 72 -2.95 2.47 0.47
N VAL A 73 -1.71 1.98 0.40
CA VAL A 73 -0.71 2.43 -0.58
C VAL A 73 -0.28 1.23 -1.40
N CYS A 74 -0.22 1.35 -2.72
CA CYS A 74 0.20 0.25 -3.59
C CYS A 74 1.12 0.67 -4.74
N ASP A 75 1.97 -0.25 -5.21
CA ASP A 75 2.81 -0.07 -6.40
C ASP A 75 2.20 -0.78 -7.63
N ILE A 76 1.57 -0.01 -8.52
CA ILE A 76 0.95 -0.51 -9.75
C ILE A 76 1.84 -0.34 -10.99
N SER A 77 3.15 -0.19 -10.80
CA SER A 77 4.10 -0.09 -11.91
C SER A 77 4.09 -1.36 -12.79
N ILE A 78 4.27 -1.18 -14.10
CA ILE A 78 4.26 -2.26 -15.08
C ILE A 78 5.46 -3.19 -14.89
N ILE A 79 5.21 -4.50 -14.78
CA ILE A 79 6.22 -5.51 -14.45
C ILE A 79 6.80 -6.24 -15.67
N ASN A 80 6.18 -6.11 -16.85
CA ASN A 80 6.52 -6.87 -18.06
C ASN A 80 6.85 -5.98 -19.27
N LYS A 81 7.53 -4.85 -19.04
CA LYS A 81 7.86 -3.86 -20.09
C LYS A 81 8.66 -4.45 -21.26
N ASP A 82 9.49 -5.45 -20.98
CA ASP A 82 10.38 -6.07 -21.97
C ASP A 82 9.73 -7.26 -22.70
N GLY A 83 8.43 -7.52 -22.45
CA GLY A 83 7.70 -8.64 -23.04
C GLY A 83 6.82 -8.26 -24.24
N ASN A 84 6.54 -9.23 -25.10
CA ASN A 84 5.56 -9.10 -26.20
C ASN A 84 4.10 -9.31 -25.75
N SER A 85 3.83 -9.31 -24.45
CA SER A 85 2.50 -9.50 -23.87
C SER A 85 1.87 -8.16 -23.47
N ARG A 86 0.56 -8.16 -23.19
CA ARG A 86 -0.12 -6.97 -22.70
C ARG A 86 0.54 -6.50 -21.40
N LEU A 87 0.89 -5.22 -21.34
CA LEU A 87 1.47 -4.61 -20.14
C LEU A 87 0.53 -4.75 -18.94
N THR A 88 1.08 -5.20 -17.81
CA THR A 88 0.33 -5.41 -16.57
C THR A 88 1.16 -5.04 -15.34
N PRO A 89 0.52 -4.50 -14.29
CA PRO A 89 1.06 -4.50 -12.93
C PRO A 89 1.11 -5.92 -12.35
N ASN A 90 1.69 -6.05 -11.15
CA ASN A 90 1.66 -7.30 -10.39
C ASN A 90 0.21 -7.72 -10.04
N PRO A 91 -0.24 -8.94 -10.40
CA PRO A 91 -1.62 -9.37 -10.16
C PRO A 91 -2.02 -9.44 -8.68
N ASN A 92 -1.10 -9.76 -7.77
CA ASN A 92 -1.40 -9.82 -6.33
C ASN A 92 -1.73 -8.42 -5.81
N VAL A 93 -0.93 -7.42 -6.21
CA VAL A 93 -1.19 -6.01 -5.87
C VAL A 93 -2.55 -5.55 -6.41
N LEU A 94 -2.93 -5.96 -7.62
CA LEU A 94 -4.25 -5.63 -8.18
C LEU A 94 -5.42 -6.26 -7.42
N ILE A 95 -5.26 -7.50 -6.94
CA ILE A 95 -6.27 -8.17 -6.09
C ILE A 95 -6.40 -7.43 -4.76
N GLU A 96 -5.28 -7.08 -4.12
CA GLU A 96 -5.27 -6.33 -2.87
C GLU A 96 -5.88 -4.93 -3.04
N LEU A 97 -5.58 -4.23 -4.14
CA LEU A 97 -6.17 -2.94 -4.48
C LEU A 97 -7.68 -3.07 -4.66
N GLY A 98 -8.15 -4.05 -5.44
CA GLY A 98 -9.58 -4.30 -5.62
C GLY A 98 -10.29 -4.59 -4.30
N TYR A 99 -9.64 -5.35 -3.41
CA TYR A 99 -10.13 -5.60 -2.06
C TYR A 99 -10.20 -4.32 -1.22
N ALA A 100 -9.13 -3.53 -1.21
CA ALA A 100 -9.07 -2.25 -0.51
C ALA A 100 -10.16 -1.28 -0.98
N MET A 101 -10.40 -1.18 -2.30
CA MET A 101 -11.49 -0.38 -2.87
C MET A 101 -12.86 -0.85 -2.38
N LYS A 102 -13.06 -2.15 -2.18
CA LYS A 102 -14.29 -2.71 -1.63
C LYS A 102 -14.45 -2.36 -0.14
N THR A 103 -13.40 -2.50 0.67
CA THR A 103 -13.49 -2.45 2.14
C THR A 103 -13.33 -1.06 2.74
N LEU A 104 -12.49 -0.19 2.17
CA LEU A 104 -12.11 1.10 2.77
C LEU A 104 -13.18 2.21 2.63
N GLY A 105 -14.30 1.94 1.94
CA GLY A 105 -15.48 2.82 1.93
C GLY A 105 -15.20 4.28 1.48
N GLU A 106 -15.97 5.23 2.00
CA GLU A 106 -15.84 6.68 1.70
C GLU A 106 -14.77 7.38 2.57
N GLY A 107 -14.39 6.78 3.71
CA GLY A 107 -13.44 7.36 4.67
C GLY A 107 -11.99 6.93 4.47
N GLY A 108 -11.75 5.77 3.86
CA GLY A 108 -10.41 5.26 3.64
C GLY A 108 -9.74 5.87 2.42
N GLN A 109 -8.42 5.96 2.48
CA GLN A 109 -7.62 6.69 1.50
C GLN A 109 -6.77 5.72 0.69
N ILE A 110 -6.84 5.80 -0.63
CA ILE A 110 -6.10 4.91 -1.53
C ILE A 110 -5.10 5.74 -2.35
N TYR A 111 -3.84 5.36 -2.26
CA TYR A 111 -2.74 5.93 -3.02
C TYR A 111 -2.08 4.85 -3.88
N TYR A 112 -1.84 5.14 -5.15
CA TYR A 112 -1.19 4.22 -6.08
C TYR A 112 0.03 4.88 -6.72
N GLY A 113 1.17 4.19 -6.68
CA GLY A 113 2.42 4.57 -7.31
C GLY A 113 2.51 3.98 -8.73
N TYR A 114 2.86 4.81 -9.70
CA TYR A 114 3.18 4.41 -11.06
C TYR A 114 4.46 5.12 -11.49
N GLU A 115 5.54 4.37 -11.78
CA GLU A 115 6.78 4.93 -12.33
C GLU A 115 7.19 6.25 -11.66
N TYR A 116 7.26 6.26 -10.32
CA TYR A 116 7.61 7.41 -9.47
C TYR A 116 6.54 8.49 -9.23
N CYS A 117 5.35 8.41 -9.82
CA CYS A 117 4.22 9.30 -9.53
C CYS A 117 3.19 8.64 -8.61
N PHE A 118 2.78 9.32 -7.54
CA PHE A 118 1.66 8.90 -6.70
C PHE A 118 0.38 9.62 -7.12
N TRP A 119 -0.68 8.84 -7.30
CA TRP A 119 -2.02 9.32 -7.57
C TRP A 119 -2.93 8.97 -6.41
N TYR A 120 -3.91 9.85 -6.16
CA TYR A 120 -4.88 9.71 -5.08
C TYR A 120 -6.28 9.44 -5.64
N SER A 121 -6.99 8.47 -5.06
CA SER A 121 -8.42 8.26 -5.32
C SER A 121 -9.24 8.35 -4.04
N ARG A 122 -10.32 9.13 -4.09
CA ARG A 122 -11.47 9.01 -3.18
C ARG A 122 -12.61 8.36 -3.94
N LYS A 123 -13.28 7.40 -3.30
CA LYS A 123 -14.64 7.04 -3.71
C LYS A 123 -15.51 8.29 -3.60
N THR A 124 -15.81 8.90 -4.75
CA THR A 124 -16.86 9.90 -4.89
C THR A 124 -18.08 9.14 -5.38
N THR A 125 -19.09 9.03 -4.53
CA THR A 125 -20.38 8.45 -4.89
C THR A 125 -21.00 9.35 -5.97
N ILE A 126 -21.35 8.77 -7.12
CA ILE A 126 -22.02 9.44 -8.25
C ILE A 126 -23.51 9.55 -7.93
#